data_AF-A0A3N0DB41-F1
#
_entry.id   AF-A0A3N0DB41-F1
#
_cell.length_a   1.000
_cell.length_b   1.000
_cell.length_c   1.000
_cell.angle_alpha   90.00
_cell.angle_beta   90.00
_cell.angle_gamma   90.00
#
_symmetry.space_group_name_H-M   'P 1'
#
loop_
_entity.id
_entity.type
_entity.pdbx_description
1 polymer ?
#
loop_
_entity_poly.entity_id
_entity_poly.type
_entity_poly.pdbx_seq_one_letter_code
_entity_poly.pdbx_strand_id
1 'polypeptide(L)'
;MTLRSSRDKGQVAPAYVVVVASLLFLALAFFAVGQAGATRNGAQTGADAAALAAAKQSRDEFELELPAGLDPAFLTAVFNLGQFGSFRGCEAAYPMAERNDTVVTPGGCHATYNGEWAFTVEVESRKPVGDTVLPGTETKKATADATAALTSRCRYSPVPEPLGTLTCEGTVPWLVGEGPPPDGPDLFDIRLAEN
;
A
#
# COMPACT_ATOMS: atom_id res chain seq x y z
N MET A 1 50.63 67.68 13.68
CA MET A 1 49.68 67.20 12.65
C MET A 1 49.23 65.81 13.07
N THR A 2 47.98 65.69 13.50
CA THR A 2 47.38 64.50 14.08
C THR A 2 46.93 63.53 13.00
N LEU A 3 47.56 62.35 12.93
CA LEU A 3 47.06 61.23 12.14
C LEU A 3 46.16 60.37 13.03
N ARG A 4 44.85 60.43 12.80
CA ARG A 4 43.90 59.38 13.22
C ARG A 4 42.72 59.35 12.24
N SER A 5 42.83 58.47 11.24
CA SER A 5 41.68 58.00 10.49
C SER A 5 41.06 56.84 11.28
N SER A 6 40.05 57.13 12.10
CA SER A 6 39.14 56.11 12.60
C SER A 6 38.35 55.58 11.39
N ARG A 7 38.64 54.35 10.98
CA ARG A 7 37.87 53.61 9.98
C ARG A 7 37.06 52.53 10.71
N ASP A 8 36.16 52.99 11.57
CA ASP A 8 35.06 52.16 12.06
C ASP A 8 33.89 52.29 11.09
N LYS A 9 33.12 51.21 10.94
CA LYS A 9 31.94 51.02 10.06
C LYS A 9 32.26 50.39 8.70
N GLY A 10 32.25 49.07 8.67
CA GLY A 10 32.21 48.31 7.42
C GLY A 10 31.98 46.80 7.58
N GLN A 11 32.20 46.24 8.77
CA GLN A 11 32.31 44.79 8.95
C GLN A 11 31.02 44.08 9.39
N VAL A 12 29.97 44.81 9.76
CA VAL A 12 28.70 44.23 10.22
C VAL A 12 27.82 43.79 9.04
N ALA A 13 27.76 44.57 7.95
CA ALA A 13 26.98 44.21 6.77
C ALA A 13 27.46 42.91 6.08
N PRO A 14 28.78 42.67 5.89
CA PRO A 14 29.28 41.40 5.36
C PRO A 14 28.94 40.21 6.25
N ALA A 15 29.01 40.37 7.58
CA ALA A 15 28.67 39.30 8.53
C ALA A 15 27.20 38.89 8.43
N TYR A 16 26.27 39.85 8.32
CA TYR A 16 24.85 39.55 8.11
C TYR A 16 24.60 38.85 6.77
N VAL A 17 25.26 39.29 5.69
CA VAL A 17 25.15 38.63 4.38
C VAL A 17 25.60 37.18 4.46
N VAL A 18 26.74 36.90 5.13
CA VAL A 18 27.22 35.52 5.32
C VAL A 18 26.23 34.69 6.13
N VAL A 19 25.71 35.22 7.26
CA VAL A 19 24.74 34.49 8.09
C VAL A 19 23.47 34.17 7.30
N VAL A 20 22.90 35.15 6.59
CA VAL A 20 21.70 34.95 5.77
C VAL A 20 21.97 33.94 4.65
N ALA A 21 23.10 34.06 3.94
CA ALA A 21 23.48 33.12 2.90
C ALA A 21 23.64 31.69 3.45
N SER A 22 24.27 31.51 4.62
CA SER A 22 24.40 30.21 5.27
C SER A 22 23.05 29.63 5.68
N LEU A 23 22.14 30.43 6.23
CA LEU A 23 20.79 29.98 6.60
C LEU A 23 19.96 29.58 5.37
N LEU A 24 20.03 30.36 4.29
CA LEU A 24 19.37 30.02 3.02
C LEU A 24 19.94 28.76 2.40
N PHE A 25 21.27 28.59 2.43
CA PHE A 25 21.92 27.37 1.96
C PHE A 25 21.46 26.14 2.77
N LEU A 26 21.41 26.24 4.10
CA LEU A 26 20.88 25.19 4.96
C LEU A 26 19.40 24.89 4.65
N ALA A 27 18.58 25.92 4.44
CA ALA A 27 17.18 25.76 4.07
C ALA A 27 17.01 24.99 2.75
N LEU A 28 17.80 25.33 1.72
CA LEU A 28 17.80 24.62 0.44
C LEU A 28 18.29 23.18 0.58
N ALA A 29 19.31 22.93 1.41
CA ALA A 29 19.79 21.58 1.69
C ALA A 29 18.71 20.72 2.34
N PHE A 30 17.98 21.25 3.32
CA PHE A 30 16.85 20.54 3.94
C PHE A 30 15.67 20.35 2.99
N PHE A 31 15.39 21.32 2.12
CA PHE A 31 14.35 21.20 1.10
C PHE A 31 14.62 20.03 0.14
N ALA A 32 15.86 19.88 -0.34
CA ALA A 32 16.25 18.77 -1.20
C ALA A 32 16.04 17.41 -0.54
N VAL A 33 16.39 17.28 0.75
CA VAL A 33 16.14 16.06 1.54
C VAL A 33 14.63 15.81 1.70
N GLY A 34 13.83 16.87 1.90
CA GLY A 34 12.38 16.78 2.02
C GLY A 34 11.70 16.25 0.75
N GLN A 35 12.17 16.63 -0.44
CA GLN A 35 11.64 16.12 -1.71
C GLN A 35 11.82 14.60 -1.84
N ALA A 36 13.00 14.08 -1.51
CA ALA A 36 13.25 12.64 -1.53
C ALA A 36 12.36 11.88 -0.52
N GLY A 37 12.11 12.48 0.64
CA GLY A 37 11.15 11.95 1.62
C GLY A 37 9.72 11.88 1.06
N ALA A 38 9.26 12.93 0.39
CA ALA A 38 7.93 12.98 -0.22
C ALA A 38 7.75 11.89 -1.30
N THR A 39 8.74 11.69 -2.18
CA THR A 39 8.68 10.64 -3.22
C THR A 39 8.64 9.23 -2.61
N ARG A 40 9.43 8.96 -1.56
CA ARG A 40 9.39 7.66 -0.86
C ARG A 40 8.04 7.39 -0.21
N ASN A 41 7.48 8.38 0.49
CA ASN A 41 6.17 8.24 1.12
C ASN A 41 5.06 8.06 0.08
N GLY A 42 5.16 8.75 -1.05
CA GLY A 42 4.26 8.57 -2.19
C GLY A 42 4.34 7.17 -2.78
N ALA A 43 5.54 6.61 -2.94
CA ALA A 43 5.72 5.23 -3.40
C ALA A 43 5.04 4.23 -2.48
N GLN A 44 5.18 4.39 -1.15
CA GLN A 44 4.50 3.53 -0.18
C GLN A 44 2.98 3.66 -0.23
N THR A 45 2.46 4.89 -0.32
CA THR A 45 1.01 5.11 -0.50
C THR A 45 0.49 4.41 -1.76
N GLY A 46 1.28 4.43 -2.85
CA GLY A 46 0.95 3.72 -4.08
C GLY A 46 0.97 2.20 -3.93
N ALA A 47 1.93 1.64 -3.19
CA ALA A 47 2.01 0.20 -2.90
C ALA A 47 0.80 -0.24 -2.07
N ASP A 48 0.51 0.46 -0.96
CA ASP A 48 -0.63 0.19 -0.07
C ASP A 48 -1.95 0.20 -0.84
N ALA A 49 -2.17 1.24 -1.64
CA ALA A 49 -3.38 1.38 -2.43
C ALA A 49 -3.52 0.25 -3.47
N ALA A 50 -2.43 -0.12 -4.13
CA ALA A 50 -2.42 -1.18 -5.13
C ALA A 50 -2.62 -2.57 -4.51
N ALA A 51 -2.01 -2.87 -3.37
CA ALA A 51 -2.20 -4.11 -2.62
C ALA A 51 -3.65 -4.24 -2.13
N LEU A 52 -4.21 -3.18 -1.54
CA LEU A 52 -5.61 -3.16 -1.13
C LEU A 52 -6.57 -3.33 -2.31
N ALA A 53 -6.26 -2.74 -3.47
CA ALA A 53 -7.05 -2.92 -4.69
C ALA A 53 -7.01 -4.37 -5.18
N ALA A 54 -5.83 -5.00 -5.15
CA ALA A 54 -5.67 -6.40 -5.53
C ALA A 54 -6.51 -7.32 -4.63
N ALA A 55 -6.39 -7.15 -3.31
CA ALA A 55 -7.18 -7.90 -2.34
C ALA A 55 -8.69 -7.65 -2.53
N LYS A 56 -9.12 -6.41 -2.77
CA LYS A 56 -10.54 -6.08 -3.00
C LYS A 56 -11.10 -6.79 -4.22
N GLN A 57 -10.42 -6.71 -5.37
CA GLN A 57 -10.88 -7.42 -6.57
C GLN A 57 -10.95 -8.92 -6.29
N SER A 58 -9.98 -9.46 -5.58
CA SER A 58 -9.92 -10.88 -5.28
C SER A 58 -11.07 -11.38 -4.41
N ARG A 59 -11.43 -10.60 -3.39
CA ARG A 59 -12.62 -10.81 -2.56
C ARG A 59 -13.90 -10.78 -3.40
N ASP A 60 -14.03 -9.77 -4.25
CA ASP A 60 -15.24 -9.56 -5.06
C ASP A 60 -15.39 -10.67 -6.11
N GLU A 61 -14.29 -11.17 -6.69
CA GLU A 61 -14.30 -12.33 -7.59
C GLU A 61 -14.65 -13.64 -6.84
N PHE A 62 -14.15 -13.82 -5.61
CA PHE A 62 -14.48 -14.99 -4.80
C PHE A 62 -15.98 -15.08 -4.48
N GLU A 63 -16.63 -13.95 -4.19
CA GLU A 63 -18.09 -13.88 -3.99
C GLU A 63 -18.85 -14.49 -5.18
N LEU A 64 -18.41 -14.19 -6.40
CA LEU A 64 -19.02 -14.71 -7.64
C LEU A 64 -18.73 -16.20 -7.86
N GLU A 65 -17.58 -16.69 -7.38
CA GLU A 65 -17.16 -18.09 -7.50
C GLU A 65 -17.82 -18.99 -6.44
N LEU A 66 -18.16 -18.45 -5.27
CA LEU A 66 -18.66 -19.20 -4.11
C LEU A 66 -19.87 -20.09 -4.42
N PRO A 67 -20.92 -19.67 -5.17
CA PRO A 67 -22.05 -20.53 -5.52
C PRO A 67 -21.68 -21.79 -6.31
N ALA A 68 -20.58 -21.76 -7.07
CA ALA A 68 -20.09 -22.91 -7.82
C ALA A 68 -19.20 -23.85 -6.96
N GLY A 69 -18.74 -23.38 -5.80
CA GLY A 69 -17.77 -24.05 -4.93
C GLY A 69 -18.31 -24.40 -3.54
N LEU A 70 -19.52 -24.97 -3.44
CA LEU A 70 -20.16 -25.30 -2.15
C LEU A 70 -19.69 -26.63 -1.54
N ASP A 71 -18.47 -27.06 -1.84
CA ASP A 71 -17.90 -28.28 -1.27
C ASP A 71 -17.49 -28.06 0.21
N PRO A 72 -17.90 -28.93 1.16
CA PRO A 72 -17.57 -28.75 2.57
C PRO A 72 -16.07 -28.70 2.89
N ALA A 73 -15.22 -29.43 2.14
CA ALA A 73 -13.78 -29.39 2.37
C ALA A 73 -13.19 -28.07 1.89
N PHE A 74 -13.62 -27.57 0.73
CA PHE A 74 -13.27 -26.25 0.23
C PHE A 74 -13.69 -25.13 1.19
N LEU A 75 -14.95 -25.11 1.63
CA LEU A 75 -15.45 -24.08 2.56
C LEU A 75 -14.69 -24.12 3.90
N THR A 76 -14.31 -25.30 4.37
CA THR A 76 -13.48 -25.45 5.56
C THR A 76 -12.08 -24.88 5.33
N ALA A 77 -11.46 -25.14 4.19
CA ALA A 77 -10.14 -24.60 3.85
C ALA A 77 -10.15 -23.07 3.85
N VAL A 78 -11.12 -22.46 3.17
CA VAL A 78 -11.22 -21.00 3.05
C VAL A 78 -11.54 -20.34 4.38
N PHE A 79 -12.65 -20.72 5.03
CA PHE A 79 -13.18 -19.96 6.16
C PHE A 79 -12.60 -20.37 7.51
N ASN A 80 -12.15 -21.62 7.67
CA ASN A 80 -11.66 -22.12 8.95
C ASN A 80 -10.14 -22.28 9.01
N LEU A 81 -9.48 -22.51 7.86
CA LEU A 81 -8.02 -22.65 7.79
C LEU A 81 -7.33 -21.42 7.19
N GLY A 82 -8.09 -20.45 6.65
CA GLY A 82 -7.55 -19.29 5.96
C GLY A 82 -6.85 -19.63 4.64
N GLN A 83 -7.05 -20.85 4.15
CA GLN A 83 -6.37 -21.39 2.98
C GLN A 83 -7.19 -21.16 1.72
N PHE A 84 -6.52 -20.65 0.69
CA PHE A 84 -7.05 -20.48 -0.66
C PHE A 84 -8.14 -19.42 -0.83
N GLY A 85 -8.07 -18.73 -1.96
CA GLY A 85 -9.08 -17.82 -2.51
C GLY A 85 -8.83 -17.65 -4.02
N SER A 86 -9.53 -16.73 -4.69
CA SER A 86 -9.33 -16.49 -6.13
C SER A 86 -7.94 -15.91 -6.39
N PHE A 87 -7.05 -16.58 -7.12
CA PHE A 87 -5.72 -15.99 -7.44
C PHE A 87 -5.80 -14.76 -8.38
N ARG A 88 -7.01 -14.31 -8.72
CA ARG A 88 -7.30 -13.13 -9.53
C ARG A 88 -7.43 -11.92 -8.60
N GLY A 89 -6.70 -10.85 -8.91
CA GLY A 89 -6.73 -9.62 -8.12
C GLY A 89 -5.78 -8.55 -8.67
N CYS A 90 -4.66 -8.98 -9.25
CA CYS A 90 -3.62 -8.06 -9.72
C CYS A 90 -4.07 -7.05 -10.79
N GLU A 91 -5.13 -7.32 -11.55
CA GLU A 91 -5.64 -6.37 -12.56
C GLU A 91 -6.03 -5.01 -11.95
N ALA A 92 -6.62 -5.00 -10.74
CA ALA A 92 -6.98 -3.77 -10.04
C ALA A 92 -5.79 -3.04 -9.42
N ALA A 93 -4.65 -3.73 -9.21
CA ALA A 93 -3.44 -3.12 -8.66
C ALA A 93 -2.86 -2.06 -9.62
N TYR A 94 -2.83 -2.36 -10.92
CA TYR A 94 -2.24 -1.50 -11.94
C TYR A 94 -2.86 -0.09 -11.98
N PRO A 95 -4.16 0.09 -12.27
CA PRO A 95 -4.76 1.43 -12.34
C PRO A 95 -4.69 2.16 -11.00
N MET A 96 -4.66 1.44 -9.87
CA MET A 96 -4.54 2.06 -8.56
C MET A 96 -3.12 2.57 -8.29
N ALA A 97 -2.09 1.85 -8.72
CA ALA A 97 -0.70 2.34 -8.70
C ALA A 97 -0.56 3.60 -9.58
N GLU A 98 -1.14 3.61 -10.79
CA GLU A 98 -1.05 4.77 -11.68
C GLU A 98 -1.65 6.05 -11.06
N ARG A 99 -2.79 5.91 -10.35
CA ARG A 99 -3.44 7.03 -9.65
C ARG A 99 -2.58 7.61 -8.51
N ASN A 100 -1.60 6.86 -8.03
CA ASN A 100 -0.68 7.27 -6.96
C ASN A 100 0.71 7.63 -7.51
N ASP A 101 0.84 8.00 -8.79
CA ASP A 101 2.12 8.34 -9.43
C ASP A 101 3.16 7.20 -9.36
N THR A 102 2.72 5.94 -9.28
CA THR A 102 3.57 4.76 -9.32
C THR A 102 3.23 3.85 -10.50
N VAL A 103 4.05 2.82 -10.70
CA VAL A 103 3.84 1.71 -11.63
C VAL A 103 4.14 0.41 -10.90
N VAL A 104 3.30 -0.61 -11.09
CA VAL A 104 3.62 -1.97 -10.60
C VAL A 104 4.82 -2.49 -11.38
N THR A 105 5.83 -3.03 -10.70
CA THR A 105 7.01 -3.58 -11.36
C THR A 105 6.67 -4.86 -12.14
N PRO A 106 7.47 -5.27 -13.14
CA PRO A 106 7.22 -6.52 -13.86
C PRO A 106 7.21 -7.73 -12.89
N GLY A 107 6.07 -8.42 -12.79
CA GLY A 107 5.88 -9.50 -11.82
C GLY A 107 5.70 -9.02 -10.37
N GLY A 108 5.57 -7.71 -10.15
CA GLY A 108 5.48 -7.07 -8.85
C GLY A 108 4.18 -7.32 -8.12
N CYS A 109 3.12 -7.80 -8.79
CA CYS A 109 1.90 -8.24 -8.13
C CYS A 109 1.76 -9.76 -8.16
N HIS A 110 1.57 -10.36 -7.00
CA HIS A 110 1.32 -11.79 -6.87
C HIS A 110 0.51 -12.10 -5.61
N ALA A 111 -0.27 -13.18 -5.68
CA ALA A 111 -0.88 -13.76 -4.49
C ALA A 111 0.20 -14.41 -3.61
N THR A 112 0.07 -14.26 -2.30
CA THR A 112 0.96 -14.84 -1.29
C THR A 112 0.14 -15.43 -0.15
N TYR A 113 0.83 -16.10 0.77
CA TYR A 113 0.22 -16.68 1.97
C TYR A 113 1.09 -16.37 3.20
N ASN A 114 0.62 -15.45 4.04
CA ASN A 114 1.29 -15.01 5.27
C ASN A 114 0.49 -15.42 6.50
N GLY A 115 0.11 -16.71 6.57
CA GLY A 115 -0.86 -17.22 7.56
C GLY A 115 -2.31 -17.00 7.15
N GLU A 116 -2.54 -16.04 6.26
CA GLU A 116 -3.80 -15.76 5.57
C GLU A 116 -3.54 -15.56 4.08
N TRP A 117 -4.57 -15.72 3.28
CA TRP A 117 -4.55 -15.36 1.86
C TRP A 117 -4.27 -13.86 1.69
N ALA A 118 -3.29 -13.51 0.86
CA ALA A 118 -2.86 -12.13 0.69
C ALA A 118 -2.37 -11.82 -0.72
N PHE A 119 -2.18 -10.53 -1.01
CA PHE A 119 -1.55 -10.04 -2.24
C PHE A 119 -0.41 -9.09 -1.89
N THR A 120 0.77 -9.35 -2.45
CA THR A 120 1.91 -8.44 -2.37
C THR A 120 2.03 -7.69 -3.68
N VAL A 121 2.21 -6.37 -3.59
CA VAL A 121 2.38 -5.49 -4.75
C VAL A 121 3.61 -4.62 -4.56
N GLU A 122 4.58 -4.78 -5.46
CA GLU A 122 5.76 -3.93 -5.59
C GLU A 122 5.52 -2.86 -6.66
N VAL A 123 5.84 -1.63 -6.33
CA VAL A 123 5.70 -0.46 -7.20
C VAL A 123 6.98 0.36 -7.27
N GLU A 124 7.11 1.11 -8.36
CA GLU A 124 8.15 2.11 -8.58
C GLU A 124 7.51 3.48 -8.85
N SER A 125 8.05 4.56 -8.27
CA SER A 125 7.58 5.92 -8.53
C SER A 125 7.82 6.31 -10.00
N ARG A 126 6.86 6.99 -10.62
CA ARG A 126 7.02 7.53 -11.98
C ARG A 126 8.06 8.64 -12.03
N LYS A 127 8.10 9.45 -10.97
CA LYS A 127 9.01 10.59 -10.81
C LYS A 127 10.27 10.18 -10.06
N PRO A 128 11.44 10.77 -10.37
CA PRO A 128 12.66 10.58 -9.59
C PRO A 128 12.53 11.10 -8.15
N VAL A 129 13.43 10.68 -7.27
CA VAL A 129 13.50 11.13 -5.87
C VAL A 129 14.04 12.55 -5.72
N GLY A 130 14.62 13.13 -6.77
CA GLY A 130 15.02 14.54 -6.77
C GLY A 130 15.58 14.98 -8.11
N ASP A 131 15.18 16.18 -8.53
CA ASP A 131 15.45 16.68 -9.89
C ASP A 131 16.67 17.60 -10.04
N THR A 132 17.25 18.20 -8.99
CA THR A 132 18.16 19.34 -9.29
C THR A 132 19.22 19.76 -8.26
N VAL A 133 19.29 19.20 -7.03
CA VAL A 133 20.23 19.73 -6.01
C VAL A 133 21.35 18.75 -5.64
N LEU A 134 21.10 17.45 -5.74
CA LEU A 134 22.07 16.40 -5.43
C LEU A 134 22.44 15.67 -6.72
N PRO A 135 23.70 15.73 -7.17
CA PRO A 135 24.14 14.98 -8.34
C PRO A 135 23.82 13.48 -8.20
N GLY A 136 23.21 12.90 -9.23
CA GLY A 136 22.92 11.46 -9.29
C GLY A 136 21.58 11.00 -8.70
N THR A 137 20.66 11.91 -8.36
CA THR A 137 19.27 11.55 -7.98
C THR A 137 18.26 11.63 -9.11
N GLU A 138 18.62 12.26 -10.23
CA GLU A 138 17.71 12.58 -11.35
C GLU A 138 17.16 11.34 -12.07
N THR A 139 17.78 10.18 -11.90
CA THR A 139 17.32 8.90 -12.48
C THR A 139 16.87 7.90 -11.44
N LYS A 140 17.06 8.20 -10.13
CA LYS A 140 16.72 7.26 -9.06
C LYS A 140 15.24 7.41 -8.74
N LYS A 141 14.50 6.33 -8.83
CA LYS A 141 13.10 6.25 -8.44
C LYS A 141 12.96 5.57 -7.08
N ALA A 142 11.87 5.86 -6.39
CA ALA A 142 11.54 5.18 -5.15
C ALA A 142 10.82 3.89 -5.48
N THR A 143 11.24 2.79 -4.85
CA THR A 143 10.50 1.53 -4.85
C THR A 143 9.84 1.33 -3.49
N ALA A 144 8.71 0.64 -3.49
CA ALA A 144 7.96 0.29 -2.30
C ALA A 144 7.16 -0.99 -2.57
N ASP A 145 6.94 -1.77 -1.53
CA ASP A 145 6.08 -2.94 -1.54
C ASP A 145 5.09 -2.87 -0.38
N ALA A 146 3.90 -3.45 -0.61
CA ALA A 146 2.90 -3.62 0.42
C ALA A 146 2.19 -4.96 0.24
N THR A 147 1.73 -5.53 1.35
CA THR A 147 0.95 -6.76 1.36
C THR A 147 -0.43 -6.49 1.95
N ALA A 148 -1.48 -6.91 1.27
CA ALA A 148 -2.85 -6.86 1.79
C ALA A 148 -3.39 -8.27 2.01
N ALA A 149 -3.72 -8.60 3.25
CA ALA A 149 -4.29 -9.87 3.66
C ALA A 149 -5.83 -9.82 3.66
N LEU A 150 -6.44 -10.94 3.30
CA LEU A 150 -7.86 -11.22 3.38
C LEU A 150 -8.11 -12.15 4.56
N THR A 151 -8.66 -11.58 5.63
CA THR A 151 -9.00 -12.33 6.84
C THR A 151 -10.45 -12.78 6.75
N SER A 152 -10.71 -14.08 6.90
CA SER A 152 -12.08 -14.59 6.98
C SER A 152 -12.82 -13.94 8.16
N ARG A 153 -14.02 -13.41 7.89
CA ARG A 153 -14.97 -12.95 8.93
C ARG A 153 -15.99 -14.02 9.30
N CYS A 154 -15.88 -15.19 8.67
CA CYS A 154 -16.86 -16.25 8.78
C CYS A 154 -16.26 -17.51 9.40
N ARG A 155 -17.12 -18.28 10.05
CA ARG A 155 -16.86 -19.65 10.46
C ARG A 155 -17.83 -20.59 9.76
N TYR A 156 -17.28 -21.60 9.10
CA TYR A 156 -18.07 -22.64 8.45
C TYR A 156 -18.28 -23.82 9.42
N SER A 157 -19.54 -24.25 9.56
CA SER A 157 -19.93 -25.41 10.37
C SER A 157 -20.64 -26.44 9.48
N PRO A 158 -19.96 -27.53 9.08
CA PRO A 158 -20.53 -28.54 8.17
C PRO A 158 -21.58 -29.40 8.88
N VAL A 159 -22.70 -29.68 8.20
CA VAL A 159 -23.68 -30.72 8.59
C VAL A 159 -24.15 -31.47 7.32
N PRO A 160 -24.76 -32.67 7.44
CA PRO A 160 -25.12 -33.47 6.26
C PRO A 160 -26.19 -32.84 5.37
N GLU A 161 -27.26 -32.29 5.98
CA GLU A 161 -28.30 -31.53 5.28
C GLU A 161 -28.87 -30.44 6.22
N PRO A 162 -28.87 -29.15 5.83
CA PRO A 162 -28.21 -28.57 4.64
C PRO A 162 -26.67 -28.75 4.69
N LEU A 163 -25.94 -28.42 3.62
CA LEU A 163 -24.49 -28.63 3.51
C LEU A 163 -23.67 -28.03 4.67
N GLY A 164 -24.24 -27.07 5.39
CA GLY A 164 -23.66 -26.45 6.57
C GLY A 164 -24.25 -25.08 6.81
N THR A 165 -23.70 -24.40 7.81
CA THR A 165 -23.97 -22.98 8.06
C THR A 165 -22.68 -22.19 7.97
N LEU A 166 -22.73 -21.05 7.28
CA LEU A 166 -21.69 -20.04 7.32
C LEU A 166 -22.12 -18.91 8.25
N THR A 167 -21.40 -18.72 9.35
CA THR A 167 -21.70 -17.68 10.33
C THR A 167 -20.65 -16.59 10.24
N CYS A 168 -21.04 -15.40 9.77
CA CYS A 168 -20.15 -14.26 9.60
C CYS A 168 -20.42 -13.18 10.64
N GLU A 169 -19.41 -12.39 10.97
CA GLU A 169 -19.53 -11.32 11.94
C GLU A 169 -20.48 -10.22 11.48
N GLY A 170 -21.53 -9.96 12.28
CA GLY A 170 -22.49 -8.89 12.01
C GLY A 170 -23.60 -9.25 11.02
N THR A 171 -23.67 -10.51 10.57
CA THR A 171 -24.74 -11.01 9.70
C THR A 171 -25.52 -12.16 10.35
N VAL A 172 -26.66 -12.50 9.77
CA VAL A 172 -27.39 -13.73 10.15
C VAL A 172 -26.69 -14.96 9.55
N PRO A 173 -26.67 -16.11 10.23
CA PRO A 173 -26.11 -17.33 9.66
C PRO A 173 -26.75 -17.68 8.32
N TRP A 174 -25.91 -17.92 7.31
CA TRP A 174 -26.33 -18.34 5.99
C TRP A 174 -26.32 -19.86 5.89
N LEU A 175 -27.42 -20.45 5.43
CA LEU A 175 -27.50 -21.87 5.14
C LEU A 175 -26.88 -22.12 3.76
N VAL A 176 -25.81 -22.90 3.73
CA VAL A 176 -25.04 -23.11 2.50
C VAL A 176 -25.90 -23.80 1.46
N GLY A 177 -26.05 -23.15 0.30
CA GLY A 177 -26.89 -23.62 -0.82
C GLY A 177 -28.30 -23.03 -0.86
N GLU A 178 -28.68 -22.21 0.13
CA GLU A 178 -30.00 -21.57 0.20
C GLU A 178 -29.91 -20.07 -0.10
N GLY A 179 -30.55 -19.62 -1.18
CA GLY A 179 -30.55 -18.22 -1.57
C GLY A 179 -29.16 -17.68 -2.00
N PRO A 180 -29.01 -16.36 -2.14
CA PRO A 180 -27.72 -15.76 -2.49
C PRO A 180 -26.73 -15.88 -1.32
N PRO A 181 -25.43 -16.10 -1.59
CA PRO A 181 -24.41 -16.04 -0.55
C PRO A 181 -24.28 -14.62 0.03
N PRO A 182 -23.63 -14.46 1.20
CA PRO A 182 -23.24 -13.15 1.71
C PRO A 182 -22.30 -12.42 0.75
N ASP A 183 -22.35 -11.09 0.75
CA ASP A 183 -21.47 -10.25 -0.07
C ASP A 183 -20.01 -10.38 0.39
N GLY A 184 -19.06 -10.12 -0.51
CA GLY A 184 -17.62 -10.19 -0.25
C GLY A 184 -17.16 -9.47 1.04
N PRO A 185 -17.59 -8.22 1.32
CA PRO A 185 -17.26 -7.52 2.55
C PRO A 185 -17.75 -8.19 3.86
N ASP A 186 -18.79 -9.02 3.77
CA ASP A 186 -19.27 -9.82 4.89
C ASP A 186 -18.48 -11.12 5.04
N LEU A 187 -17.90 -11.62 3.93
CA LEU A 187 -17.06 -12.82 3.91
C LEU A 187 -15.64 -12.55 4.43
N PHE A 188 -15.01 -11.45 3.99
CA PHE A 188 -13.61 -11.15 4.29
C PHE A 188 -13.39 -9.68 4.66
N ASP A 189 -12.54 -9.48 5.67
CA ASP A 189 -11.93 -8.18 5.96
C ASP A 189 -10.60 -8.06 5.20
N ILE A 190 -10.22 -6.83 4.87
CA ILE A 190 -8.97 -6.56 4.13
C ILE A 190 -8.11 -5.62 4.96
N ARG A 191 -6.87 -6.03 5.22
CA ARG A 191 -5.92 -5.26 6.02
C ARG A 191 -4.54 -5.27 5.37
N LEU A 192 -3.81 -4.18 5.54
CA LEU A 192 -2.37 -4.20 5.25
C LEU A 192 -1.69 -5.11 6.28
N ALA A 193 -0.93 -6.07 5.79
CA ALA A 193 -0.09 -6.94 6.60
C ALA A 193 1.32 -6.33 6.68
N GLU A 194 1.87 -6.30 7.89
CA GLU A 194 3.28 -5.98 8.07
C GLU A 194 4.12 -7.10 7.47
N ASN A 195 5.19 -6.70 6.77
CA ASN A 195 6.16 -7.62 6.15
C ASN A 195 7.24 -8.04 7.16
#